data_AF-A0A4P8JAH6-F1
#
_entry.id   AF-A0A4P8JAH6-F1
#
_cell.length_a   1.000
_cell.length_b   1.000
_cell.length_c   1.000
_cell.angle_alpha   90.00
_cell.angle_beta   90.00
_cell.angle_gamma   90.00
#
_symmetry.space_group_name_H-M   'P 1'
#
loop_
_entity.id
_entity.type
_entity.pdbx_description
1 polymer ?
#
loop_
_entity_poly.entity_id
_entity_poly.type
_entity_poly.pdbx_seq_one_letter_code
_entity_poly.pdbx_strand_id
1 'polypeptide(L)'
;RPQHAQWRYRLDVFADNKRVYFDRPSLRVQYFPGVTVYQPMYVLNQSEIVIMFASGAGVEVVENKGFMSARVYLPWNYMNQTRGLFGNWSLDINDDFTRPDGTKATVD
;
A
#
# COMPACT_ATOMS: atom_id res chain seq x y z
N ARG A 1 20.71 -0.94 -1.66
CA ARG A 1 21.65 0.10 -1.17
C ARG A 1 22.31 -0.43 0.11
N PRO A 2 23.57 -0.10 0.39
CA PRO A 2 24.19 -0.42 1.68
C PRO A 2 23.40 0.19 2.85
N GLN A 3 23.33 -0.47 4.00
CA GLN A 3 22.51 -0.04 5.14
C GLN A 3 22.88 1.36 5.66
N HIS A 4 24.17 1.71 5.65
CA HIS A 4 24.65 3.05 6.03
C HIS A 4 24.20 4.16 5.07
N ALA A 5 23.84 3.81 3.82
CA ALA A 5 23.38 4.75 2.81
C ALA A 5 21.84 4.88 2.75
N GLN A 6 21.10 4.17 3.62
CA GLN A 6 19.62 4.14 3.66
C GLN A 6 19.02 5.05 4.75
N TRP A 7 19.82 5.92 5.38
CA TRP A 7 19.37 6.74 6.50
C TRP A 7 18.18 7.67 6.16
N ARG A 8 18.05 8.08 4.89
CA ARG A 8 17.01 9.02 4.42
C ARG A 8 15.94 8.41 3.52
N TYR A 9 16.27 7.33 2.82
CA TYR A 9 15.42 6.73 1.78
C TYR A 9 15.43 5.22 1.89
N ARG A 10 14.53 4.67 2.72
CA ARG A 10 14.37 3.21 2.86
C ARG A 10 13.46 2.62 1.80
N LEU A 11 12.42 3.36 1.39
CA LEU A 11 11.49 2.97 0.33
C LEU A 11 11.69 3.85 -0.91
N ASP A 12 11.78 3.24 -2.09
CA ASP A 12 11.85 3.95 -3.36
C ASP A 12 10.44 4.05 -3.97
N VAL A 13 9.93 5.28 -4.15
CA VAL A 13 8.60 5.54 -4.72
C VAL A 13 8.76 6.00 -6.17
N PHE A 14 7.96 5.44 -7.06
CA PHE A 14 7.89 5.84 -8.46
C PHE A 14 6.45 6.20 -8.83
N ALA A 15 6.27 7.31 -9.54
CA ALA A 15 5.02 7.71 -10.17
C ALA A 15 5.34 8.05 -11.64
N ASP A 16 4.59 7.47 -12.59
CA ASP A 16 4.80 7.64 -14.03
C ASP A 16 6.27 7.43 -14.47
N ASN A 17 6.88 6.32 -14.02
CA ASN A 17 8.30 5.97 -14.22
C ASN A 17 9.31 6.98 -13.65
N LYS A 18 8.86 8.01 -12.93
CA LYS A 18 9.73 8.99 -12.28
C LYS A 18 9.82 8.70 -10.79
N ARG A 19 11.04 8.70 -10.26
CA ARG A 19 11.25 8.61 -8.81
C ARG A 19 10.74 9.88 -8.13
N VAL A 20 9.97 9.70 -7.07
CA VAL A 20 9.40 10.76 -6.24
C VAL A 20 9.97 10.67 -4.83
N TYR A 21 10.12 11.81 -4.16
CA TYR A 21 10.71 11.93 -2.83
C TYR A 21 9.76 12.68 -1.89
N PHE A 22 9.73 12.25 -0.63
CA PHE A 22 8.88 12.80 0.45
C PHE A 22 9.72 13.29 1.64
N ASP A 23 11.01 13.53 1.42
CA ASP A 23 12.01 13.88 2.43
C ASP A 23 11.93 15.32 2.93
N ARG A 24 11.32 16.21 2.15
CA ARG A 24 11.18 17.64 2.49
C ARG A 24 9.79 17.92 3.05
N PRO A 25 9.64 18.81 4.05
CA PRO A 25 8.34 19.16 4.61
C PRO A 25 7.29 19.56 3.55
N SER A 26 7.70 20.30 2.51
CA SER A 26 6.84 20.72 1.41
C SER A 26 6.48 19.62 0.42
N LEU A 27 7.19 18.49 0.42
CA LEU A 27 7.00 17.35 -0.46
C LEU A 27 6.41 16.13 0.26
N ARG A 28 6.13 16.25 1.57
CA ARG A 28 5.56 15.16 2.37
C ARG A 28 4.19 14.74 1.89
N VAL A 29 3.44 15.64 1.27
CA VAL A 29 2.13 15.37 0.68
C VAL A 29 2.23 15.76 -0.79
N GLN A 30 1.89 14.83 -1.67
CA GLN A 30 1.88 15.05 -3.11
C GLN A 30 0.56 14.55 -3.68
N TYR A 31 0.01 15.34 -4.60
CA TYR A 31 -1.26 15.06 -5.25
C TYR A 31 -1.00 14.59 -6.68
N PHE A 32 -1.55 13.44 -7.01
CA PHE A 32 -1.56 12.89 -8.35
C PHE A 32 -3.03 12.74 -8.80
N PRO A 33 -3.30 12.59 -10.11
CA PRO A 33 -4.67 12.40 -10.58
C PRO A 33 -5.37 11.22 -9.87
N GLY A 34 -6.41 11.52 -9.09
CA GLY A 34 -7.22 10.52 -8.37
C GLY A 34 -6.60 9.94 -7.09
N VAL A 35 -5.38 10.33 -6.71
CA VAL A 35 -4.69 9.77 -5.55
C VAL A 35 -3.81 10.80 -4.82
N THR A 36 -3.87 10.78 -3.50
CA THR A 36 -2.97 11.55 -2.62
C THR A 36 -1.94 10.61 -2.03
N VAL A 37 -0.67 10.93 -2.17
CA VAL A 37 0.43 10.14 -1.60
C VAL A 37 1.15 10.99 -0.57
N TYR A 38 1.40 10.43 0.61
CA TYR A 38 2.10 11.15 1.65
C TYR A 38 2.96 10.27 2.55
N GLN A 39 3.95 10.90 3.16
CA GLN A 39 4.73 10.34 4.27
C GLN A 39 4.25 10.93 5.59
N PRO A 40 3.91 10.10 6.60
CA PRO A 40 3.53 10.61 7.91
C PRO A 40 4.63 11.44 8.57
N MET A 41 4.23 12.47 9.31
CA MET A 41 5.15 13.48 9.86
C MET A 41 6.17 12.92 10.87
N TYR A 42 5.84 11.81 11.54
CA TYR A 42 6.72 11.14 12.50
C TYR A 42 7.81 10.30 11.82
N VAL A 43 7.70 10.06 10.51
CA VAL A 43 8.70 9.34 9.72
C VAL A 43 9.61 10.34 9.02
N LEU A 44 10.93 10.14 9.13
CA LEU A 44 11.93 11.03 8.54
C LEU A 44 12.80 10.36 7.47
N ASN A 45 12.76 9.03 7.39
CA ASN A 45 13.65 8.22 6.56
C ASN A 45 12.93 7.55 5.37
N GLN A 46 11.71 8.00 5.06
CA GLN A 46 10.90 7.45 3.97
C GLN A 46 10.76 5.94 4.05
N SER A 47 10.50 5.44 5.26
CA SER A 47 10.20 4.03 5.48
C SER A 47 8.72 3.70 5.40
N GLU A 48 7.86 4.71 5.29
CA GLU A 48 6.41 4.55 5.31
C GLU A 48 5.82 5.54 4.32
N ILE A 49 4.96 5.03 3.45
CA ILE A 49 4.22 5.81 2.47
C ILE A 49 2.77 5.39 2.53
N VAL A 50 1.89 6.37 2.61
CA VAL A 50 0.45 6.19 2.60
C VAL A 50 -0.10 6.75 1.29
N ILE A 51 -0.99 6.00 0.67
CA ILE A 51 -1.64 6.28 -0.60
C ILE A 51 -3.14 6.30 -0.32
N MET A 52 -3.80 7.40 -0.60
CA MET A 52 -5.23 7.60 -0.37
C MET A 52 -5.94 7.87 -1.69
N PHE A 53 -6.89 7.03 -2.04
CA PHE A 53 -7.71 7.18 -3.24
C PHE A 53 -8.96 7.98 -2.92
N ALA A 54 -9.47 8.72 -3.92
CA ALA A 54 -10.73 9.47 -3.79
C ALA A 54 -11.93 8.57 -3.44
N SER A 55 -11.84 7.27 -3.72
CA SER A 55 -12.86 6.28 -3.38
C SER A 55 -12.90 5.90 -1.90
N GLY A 56 -12.00 6.45 -1.07
CA GLY A 56 -11.83 6.13 0.34
C GLY A 56 -10.93 4.94 0.61
N ALA A 57 -10.51 4.21 -0.42
CA ALA A 57 -9.49 3.16 -0.28
C ALA A 57 -8.14 3.77 0.10
N GLY A 58 -7.44 3.12 1.02
CA GLY A 58 -6.11 3.51 1.49
C GLY A 58 -5.14 2.36 1.36
N VAL A 59 -3.88 2.66 1.01
CA VAL A 59 -2.78 1.69 1.01
C VAL A 59 -1.62 2.28 1.78
N GLU A 60 -1.12 1.55 2.77
CA GLU A 60 0.08 1.89 3.51
C GLU A 60 1.17 0.89 3.18
N VAL A 61 2.35 1.38 2.81
CA VAL A 61 3.53 0.55 2.57
C VAL A 61 4.61 0.92 3.57
N VAL A 62 5.02 -0.05 4.37
CA VAL A 62 6.04 0.09 5.40
C VAL A 62 7.23 -0.79 5.03
N GLU A 63 8.40 -0.17 4.93
CA GLU A 63 9.67 -0.89 4.92
C GLU A 63 10.17 -1.02 6.36
N ASN A 64 10.61 -2.22 6.72
CA ASN A 64 11.21 -2.53 8.01
C ASN A 64 12.38 -3.50 7.85
N LYS A 65 13.61 -2.96 7.82
CA LYS A 65 14.87 -3.73 7.82
C LYS A 65 14.96 -4.76 6.69
N GLY A 66 14.60 -4.35 5.47
CA GLY A 66 14.61 -5.18 4.27
C GLY A 66 13.31 -5.94 4.02
N PHE A 67 12.39 -5.98 4.98
CA PHE A 67 11.04 -6.48 4.76
C PHE A 67 10.11 -5.34 4.35
N MET A 68 9.18 -5.64 3.46
CA MET A 68 8.15 -4.70 3.03
C MET A 68 6.79 -5.27 3.39
N SER A 69 5.97 -4.48 4.07
CA SER A 69 4.60 -4.82 4.41
C SER A 69 3.66 -3.82 3.75
N ALA A 70 2.64 -4.33 3.07
CA ALA A 70 1.56 -3.53 2.52
C ALA A 70 0.29 -3.79 3.32
N ARG A 71 -0.40 -2.72 3.70
CA ARG A 71 -1.70 -2.76 4.38
C ARG A 71 -2.69 -2.04 3.50
N VAL A 72 -3.89 -2.58 3.38
CA VAL A 72 -4.97 -2.00 2.58
C VAL A 72 -6.16 -1.75 3.49
N TYR A 73 -6.70 -0.55 3.41
CA TYR A 73 -7.83 -0.07 4.17
C TYR A 73 -8.96 0.20 3.20
N LEU A 74 -10.12 -0.41 3.43
CA LEU A 74 -11.29 -0.28 2.57
C LEU A 74 -12.50 0.16 3.41
N PRO A 75 -13.31 1.10 2.92
CA PRO A 75 -14.59 1.41 3.54
C PRO A 75 -15.60 0.27 3.33
N TRP A 76 -16.59 0.16 4.22
CA TRP A 76 -17.52 -0.98 4.32
C TRP A 76 -18.29 -1.29 3.02
N ASN A 77 -18.47 -0.28 2.16
CA ASN A 77 -19.12 -0.43 0.86
C ASN A 77 -18.37 -1.37 -0.11
N TYR A 78 -17.12 -1.78 0.20
CA TYR A 78 -16.37 -2.78 -0.58
C TYR A 78 -16.57 -4.23 -0.11
N MET A 79 -17.32 -4.46 0.97
CA MET A 79 -17.61 -5.80 1.45
C MET A 79 -18.28 -6.63 0.35
N ASN A 80 -17.86 -7.89 0.19
CA ASN A 80 -18.28 -8.82 -0.86
C ASN A 80 -17.91 -8.41 -2.31
N GLN A 81 -17.11 -7.36 -2.49
CA GLN A 81 -16.72 -6.85 -3.81
C GLN A 81 -15.23 -6.97 -4.11
N THR A 82 -14.40 -7.31 -3.13
CA THR A 82 -12.97 -7.51 -3.34
C THR A 82 -12.69 -8.85 -4.02
N ARG A 83 -11.63 -8.95 -4.79
CA ARG A 83 -11.18 -10.22 -5.39
C ARG A 83 -9.65 -10.23 -5.42
N GLY A 84 -9.06 -11.42 -5.50
CA GLY A 84 -7.61 -11.60 -5.60
C GLY A 84 -7.00 -12.08 -4.29
N LEU A 85 -5.72 -11.74 -4.07
CA LEU A 85 -4.91 -12.32 -2.99
C LEU A 85 -5.40 -11.99 -1.57
N PHE A 86 -6.25 -10.96 -1.41
CA PHE A 86 -6.85 -10.59 -0.12
C PHE A 86 -8.29 -11.10 0.05
N GLY A 87 -8.75 -11.97 -0.85
CA GLY A 87 -10.07 -12.61 -0.74
C GLY A 87 -11.24 -11.69 -1.08
N ASN A 88 -12.43 -12.10 -0.65
CA ASN A 88 -13.71 -11.45 -0.97
C ASN A 88 -14.22 -10.50 0.13
N TRP A 89 -13.49 -10.43 1.26
CA TRP A 89 -13.86 -9.60 2.42
C TRP A 89 -15.34 -9.78 2.80
N SER A 90 -15.78 -11.05 2.79
CA SER A 90 -17.15 -11.50 3.03
C SER A 90 -17.43 -11.87 4.49
N LEU A 91 -16.39 -11.83 5.33
CA LEU A 91 -16.33 -12.41 6.68
C LEU A 91 -16.41 -13.96 6.70
N ASP A 92 -16.39 -14.63 5.55
CA ASP A 92 -16.32 -16.08 5.44
C ASP A 92 -14.92 -16.52 4.95
N ILE A 93 -14.12 -17.09 5.85
CA ILE A 93 -12.79 -17.59 5.51
C ILE A 93 -12.82 -18.71 4.45
N ASN A 94 -13.95 -19.39 4.25
CA ASN A 94 -14.07 -20.50 3.31
C ASN A 94 -14.19 -20.05 1.85
N ASP A 95 -14.35 -18.76 1.57
CA ASP A 95 -14.45 -18.21 0.21
C ASP A 95 -13.29 -17.28 -0.18
N ASP A 96 -12.33 -17.05 0.73
CA ASP A 96 -11.19 -16.15 0.47
C ASP A 96 -10.21 -16.68 -0.58
N PHE A 97 -10.15 -18.00 -0.77
CA PHE A 97 -9.33 -18.64 -1.81
C PHE A 97 -10.07 -18.83 -3.15
N THR A 98 -11.09 -18.01 -3.42
CA THR A 98 -11.79 -18.01 -4.70
C THR A 98 -10.94 -17.37 -5.79
N ARG A 99 -10.68 -18.14 -6.85
CA ARG A 99 -9.92 -17.71 -8.02
C ARG A 99 -10.74 -16.75 -8.90
N PRO A 100 -10.10 -16.02 -9.83
CA PRO A 100 -10.80 -15.16 -10.78
C PRO A 100 -11.84 -15.87 -11.66
N ASP A 101 -11.69 -17.19 -11.86
CA ASP A 101 -12.63 -18.04 -12.60
C ASP A 101 -13.83 -18.53 -11.76
N GLY A 102 -13.91 -18.15 -10.48
CA GLY A 102 -14.96 -18.55 -9.55
C GLY A 102 -14.74 -19.92 -8.87
N THR A 103 -13.66 -20.64 -9.21
CA THR A 103 -13.32 -21.90 -8.55
C THR A 103 -12.59 -21.66 -7.23
N LYS A 104 -12.80 -22.53 -6.24
CA LYS A 104 -12.06 -22.47 -4.96
C LYS A 104 -10.72 -23.19 -5.11
N ALA A 105 -9.62 -22.53 -4.74
CA ALA A 105 -8.34 -23.21 -4.67
C ALA A 105 -8.35 -24.24 -3.53
N THR A 106 -7.76 -25.41 -3.78
CA THR A 106 -7.51 -26.41 -2.75
C THR A 106 -6.41 -25.89 -1.84
N VAL A 107 -6.66 -25.90 -0.53
CA VAL A 107 -5.63 -25.66 0.48
C VAL A 107 -5.04 -27.03 0.81
N ASP A 108 -3.82 -27.29 0.35
CA ASP A 108 -3.02 -28.47 0.72
C ASP A 108 -2.25 -28.21 2.04
#